data_AF-A0A9W8TWS6-F1
#
_entry.id   AF-A0A9W8TWS6-F1
#
_cell.length_a   1.000
_cell.length_b   1.000
_cell.length_c   1.000
_cell.angle_alpha   90.00
_cell.angle_beta   90.00
_cell.angle_gamma   90.00
#
_symmetry.space_group_name_H-M   'P 1'
#
loop_
_entity.id
_entity.type
_entity.pdbx_description
1 polymer ?
#
loop_
_entity_poly.entity_id
_entity_poly.type
_entity_poly.pdbx_seq_one_letter_code
_entity_poly.pdbx_strand_id
1 'polypeptide(L)'
;PKAPAFEEHELESSMRRKFCPPELRKSVLVKIEAHRHAHPLIPGYSAPTPEGIYHWAVKQMYEFCKEYDLRKLWAYLWENWYRPLRWKLWARSTMPEITILKTTMICESHWRRIKHDFLHHFHKPQLDLLVWILVTKLAPSYYQKL
;
A
#
# COMPACT_ATOMS: atom_id res chain seq x y z
N PRO A 1 -6.42 -15.25 54.92
CA PRO A 1 -6.76 -15.93 53.65
C PRO A 1 -7.73 -15.10 52.80
N LYS A 2 -7.17 -14.22 51.96
CA LYS A 2 -7.83 -13.60 50.80
C LYS A 2 -6.73 -13.45 49.75
N ALA A 3 -6.78 -14.32 48.75
CA ALA A 3 -5.89 -14.34 47.59
C ALA A 3 -6.48 -13.41 46.48
N PRO A 4 -5.97 -13.44 45.24
CA PRO A 4 -4.91 -12.61 44.67
C PRO A 4 -5.47 -11.78 43.48
N ALA A 5 -6.70 -11.29 43.58
CA ALA A 5 -7.46 -10.78 42.43
C ALA A 5 -6.92 -9.48 41.79
N PHE A 6 -6.03 -8.75 42.49
CA PHE A 6 -5.53 -7.46 42.01
C PHE A 6 -4.34 -7.60 41.05
N GLU A 7 -3.51 -8.64 41.21
CA GLU A 7 -2.35 -8.88 40.33
C GLU A 7 -2.73 -9.55 39.00
N GLU A 8 -3.77 -10.40 38.99
CA GLU A 8 -4.24 -11.08 37.78
C GLU A 8 -4.85 -10.09 36.76
N HIS A 9 -5.54 -9.04 37.23
CA HIS A 9 -6.20 -8.06 36.37
C HIS A 9 -5.21 -7.07 35.72
N GLU A 10 -4.06 -6.78 36.35
CA GLU A 10 -2.99 -5.98 35.72
C GLU A 10 -2.21 -6.78 34.66
N LEU A 11 -2.03 -8.08 34.87
CA LEU A 11 -1.51 -9.00 33.84
C LEU A 11 -2.48 -9.15 32.66
N GLU A 12 -3.80 -9.23 32.91
CA GLU A 12 -4.82 -9.24 31.85
C GLU A 12 -4.91 -7.93 31.08
N SER A 13 -4.69 -6.78 31.74
CA SER A 13 -4.64 -5.46 31.10
C SER A 13 -3.38 -5.29 30.22
N SER A 14 -2.26 -5.90 30.62
CA SER A 14 -1.03 -6.03 29.80
C SER A 14 -1.22 -6.96 28.59
N MET A 15 -2.12 -7.94 28.70
CA MET A 15 -2.62 -8.79 27.61
C MET A 15 -3.67 -8.10 26.70
N ARG A 16 -3.81 -6.77 26.74
CA ARG A 16 -4.47 -6.00 25.66
C ARG A 16 -3.87 -6.45 24.33
N ARG A 17 -4.57 -7.34 23.60
CA ARG A 17 -4.13 -7.91 22.31
C ARG A 17 -3.58 -6.80 21.42
N LYS A 18 -2.25 -6.64 21.43
CA LYS A 18 -1.54 -5.60 20.68
C LYS A 18 -1.77 -5.92 19.21
N PHE A 19 -2.19 -4.90 18.45
CA PHE A 19 -2.54 -5.06 17.04
C PHE A 19 -1.41 -5.72 16.23
N CYS A 20 -0.19 -5.22 16.39
CA CYS A 20 1.04 -5.85 15.92
C CYS A 20 2.19 -5.46 16.87
N PRO A 21 2.88 -6.43 17.49
CA PRO A 21 4.10 -6.19 18.27
C PRO A 21 5.16 -5.49 17.42
N PRO A 22 5.96 -4.56 18.00
CA PRO A 22 6.93 -3.77 17.25
C PRO A 22 8.01 -4.63 16.56
N GLU A 23 8.35 -5.78 17.13
CA GLU A 23 9.36 -6.72 16.63
C GLU A 23 8.95 -7.30 15.27
N LEU A 24 7.65 -7.53 15.08
CA LEU A 24 7.10 -8.18 13.89
C LEU A 24 6.74 -7.20 12.76
N ARG A 25 6.65 -5.89 13.06
CA ARG A 25 6.23 -4.87 12.07
C ARG A 25 7.13 -4.86 10.83
N LYS A 26 8.45 -4.91 11.04
CA LYS A 26 9.41 -4.90 9.93
C LYS A 26 9.22 -6.12 9.02
N SER A 27 9.04 -7.29 9.61
CA SER A 27 8.79 -8.55 8.89
C SER A 27 7.49 -8.48 8.09
N VAL A 28 6.42 -7.96 8.68
CA VAL A 28 5.14 -7.76 7.99
C VAL A 28 5.29 -6.82 6.79
N LEU A 29 5.95 -5.67 6.98
CA LEU A 29 6.15 -4.69 5.91
C LEU A 29 6.98 -5.24 4.75
N VAL A 30 8.04 -5.99 5.05
CA VAL A 30 8.85 -6.66 4.01
C VAL A 30 8.00 -7.63 3.18
N LYS A 31 7.15 -8.42 3.82
CA LYS A 31 6.22 -9.34 3.13
C LYS A 31 5.21 -8.58 2.26
N ILE A 32 4.57 -7.55 2.81
CA ILE A 32 3.61 -6.70 2.06
C ILE A 32 4.28 -6.08 0.84
N GLU A 33 5.51 -5.57 0.98
CA GLU A 33 6.23 -4.95 -0.12
C GLU A 33 6.60 -5.98 -1.19
N ALA A 34 7.03 -7.17 -0.79
CA ALA A 34 7.29 -8.28 -1.71
C ALA A 34 6.01 -8.69 -2.47
N HIS A 35 4.87 -8.80 -1.78
CA HIS A 35 3.59 -9.16 -2.39
C HIS A 35 3.10 -8.10 -3.37
N ARG A 36 3.23 -6.81 -3.02
CA ARG A 36 2.87 -5.69 -3.88
C ARG A 36 3.67 -5.69 -5.19
N HIS A 37 4.95 -6.05 -5.11
CA HIS A 37 5.87 -6.02 -6.23
C HIS A 37 5.91 -7.29 -7.06
N ALA A 38 5.35 -8.39 -6.55
CA ALA A 38 5.31 -9.65 -7.28
C ALA A 38 4.55 -9.49 -8.60
N HIS A 39 5.13 -10.05 -9.67
CA HIS A 39 4.61 -9.96 -11.02
C HIS A 39 5.05 -11.19 -11.83
N PRO A 40 4.20 -11.73 -12.73
CA PRO A 40 4.54 -12.88 -13.59
C PRO A 40 5.88 -12.79 -14.31
N LEU A 41 6.20 -11.60 -14.85
CA LEU A 41 7.43 -11.34 -15.59
C LEU A 41 8.69 -11.18 -14.71
N ILE A 42 8.56 -11.10 -13.37
CA ILE A 42 9.71 -10.99 -12.46
C ILE A 42 10.02 -12.39 -11.91
N PRO A 43 11.22 -12.94 -12.19
CA PRO A 43 11.60 -14.25 -11.66
C PRO A 43 11.79 -14.20 -10.13
N GLY A 44 11.52 -15.33 -9.45
CA GLY A 44 11.83 -15.50 -8.02
C GLY A 44 10.61 -15.72 -7.10
N TYR A 45 9.39 -15.69 -7.61
CA TYR A 45 8.18 -16.01 -6.84
C TYR A 45 7.74 -17.46 -7.09
N SER A 46 7.06 -18.06 -6.11
CA SER A 46 6.66 -19.48 -6.16
C SER A 46 5.67 -19.82 -7.27
N ALA A 47 5.05 -18.83 -7.93
CA ALA A 47 4.10 -19.06 -9.00
C ALA A 47 4.27 -18.04 -10.14
N PRO A 48 4.22 -18.47 -11.41
CA PRO A 48 4.38 -17.60 -12.56
C PRO A 48 3.09 -16.87 -12.96
N THR A 49 1.92 -17.30 -12.50
CA THR A 49 0.63 -16.70 -12.89
C THR A 49 0.15 -15.65 -11.88
N PRO A 50 -0.64 -14.65 -12.31
CA PRO A 50 -1.25 -13.66 -11.41
C PRO A 50 -2.00 -14.28 -10.23
N GLU A 51 -2.81 -15.32 -10.50
CA GLU A 51 -3.61 -16.05 -9.52
C GLU A 51 -2.73 -16.83 -8.56
N GLY A 52 -1.67 -17.45 -9.07
CA GLY A 52 -0.71 -18.17 -8.26
C GLY A 52 0.06 -17.24 -7.32
N ILE A 53 0.46 -16.06 -7.80
CA ILE A 53 1.10 -15.02 -6.99
C ILE A 53 0.14 -14.55 -5.89
N TYR A 54 -1.13 -14.33 -6.22
CA TYR A 54 -2.15 -13.95 -5.24
C TYR A 54 -2.31 -15.02 -4.16
N HIS A 55 -2.49 -16.29 -4.56
CA HIS A 55 -2.66 -17.39 -3.61
C HIS A 55 -1.44 -17.56 -2.71
N TRP A 56 -0.23 -17.49 -3.28
CA TRP A 56 1.02 -17.51 -2.52
C TRP A 56 1.09 -16.39 -1.49
N ALA A 57 0.81 -15.14 -1.90
CA ALA A 57 0.88 -13.97 -1.02
C ALA A 57 -0.13 -14.04 0.13
N VAL A 58 -1.38 -14.43 -0.17
CA VAL A 58 -2.45 -14.63 0.83
C VAL A 58 -2.05 -15.72 1.81
N LYS A 59 -1.62 -16.88 1.31
CA LYS A 59 -1.22 -18.02 2.14
C LYS A 59 -0.06 -17.65 3.05
N GLN A 60 0.99 -17.02 2.51
CA GLN A 60 2.17 -16.63 3.28
C GLN A 60 1.81 -15.65 4.41
N MET A 61 1.00 -14.63 4.13
CA MET A 61 0.61 -13.65 5.15
C MET A 61 -0.33 -14.24 6.19
N TYR A 62 -1.26 -15.11 5.78
CA TYR A 62 -2.17 -15.80 6.69
C TYR A 62 -1.42 -16.74 7.64
N GLU A 63 -0.50 -17.56 7.11
CA GLU A 63 0.33 -18.47 7.93
C GLU A 63 1.18 -17.68 8.93
N PHE A 64 1.81 -16.58 8.49
CA PHE A 64 2.54 -15.69 9.37
C PHE A 64 1.66 -15.12 10.49
N CYS A 65 0.47 -14.60 10.16
CA CYS A 65 -0.43 -14.05 11.18
C CYS A 65 -0.97 -15.14 12.12
N LYS A 66 -1.14 -16.37 11.63
CA LYS A 66 -1.59 -17.52 12.45
C LYS A 66 -0.51 -17.95 13.43
N GLU A 67 0.75 -18.03 12.98
CA GLU A 67 1.89 -18.44 13.81
C GLU A 67 2.11 -17.51 15.01
N TYR A 68 1.96 -16.19 14.81
CA TYR A 68 2.17 -15.18 15.86
C TYR A 68 0.87 -14.69 16.55
N ASP A 69 -0.25 -15.39 16.38
CA ASP A 69 -1.59 -15.03 16.90
C ASP A 69 -2.06 -13.60 16.58
N LEU A 70 -1.73 -13.09 15.39
CA LEU A 70 -2.02 -11.73 14.92
C LEU A 70 -3.38 -11.63 14.20
N ARG A 71 -4.45 -12.15 14.82
CA ARG A 71 -5.80 -12.20 14.23
C ARG A 71 -6.33 -10.83 13.78
N LYS A 72 -6.11 -9.79 14.60
CA LYS A 72 -6.56 -8.41 14.29
C LYS A 72 -5.79 -7.83 13.10
N LEU A 73 -4.49 -8.10 13.00
CA LEU A 73 -3.68 -7.68 11.87
C LEU A 73 -4.16 -8.36 10.60
N TRP A 74 -4.41 -9.68 10.64
CA TRP A 74 -4.92 -10.41 9.49
C TRP A 74 -6.25 -9.83 8.98
N ALA A 75 -7.21 -9.59 9.87
CA ALA A 75 -8.49 -8.99 9.50
C ALA A 75 -8.31 -7.62 8.82
N TYR A 76 -7.42 -6.77 9.35
CA TYR A 76 -7.09 -5.49 8.75
C TYR A 76 -6.42 -5.63 7.37
N LEU A 77 -5.45 -6.53 7.25
CA LEU A 77 -4.74 -6.77 5.99
C LEU A 77 -5.68 -7.33 4.92
N TRP A 78 -6.57 -8.24 5.30
CA TRP A 78 -7.57 -8.83 4.44
C TRP A 78 -8.50 -7.76 3.85
N GLU A 79 -9.13 -6.94 4.69
CA GLU A 79 -10.10 -5.95 4.22
C GLU A 79 -9.49 -4.84 3.35
N ASN A 80 -8.22 -4.51 3.56
CA ASN A 80 -7.56 -3.43 2.83
C ASN A 80 -6.84 -3.89 1.57
N TRP A 81 -6.22 -5.07 1.57
CA TRP A 81 -5.27 -5.46 0.53
C TRP A 81 -5.48 -6.86 -0.03
N TYR A 82 -5.73 -7.87 0.82
CA TYR A 82 -5.76 -9.27 0.36
C TYR A 82 -7.14 -9.75 -0.11
N ARG A 83 -8.22 -8.99 0.11
CA ARG A 83 -9.53 -9.29 -0.48
C ARG A 83 -9.44 -9.20 -2.02
N PRO A 84 -10.04 -10.13 -2.79
CA PRO A 84 -9.84 -10.21 -4.25
C PRO A 84 -10.08 -8.89 -5.01
N LEU A 85 -11.13 -8.14 -4.64
CA LEU A 85 -11.43 -6.84 -5.26
C LEU A 85 -10.39 -5.76 -4.92
N ARG A 86 -9.82 -5.79 -3.71
CA ARG A 86 -8.78 -4.86 -3.27
C ARG A 86 -7.42 -5.23 -3.86
N TRP A 87 -7.13 -6.53 -3.96
CA TRP A 87 -5.91 -7.05 -4.55
C TRP A 87 -5.68 -6.49 -5.96
N LYS A 88 -6.73 -6.50 -6.80
CA LYS A 88 -6.71 -5.94 -8.16
C LYS A 88 -6.30 -4.46 -8.25
N LEU A 89 -6.51 -3.68 -7.18
CA LEU A 89 -6.17 -2.27 -7.14
C LEU A 89 -4.77 -2.01 -6.57
N TRP A 90 -4.21 -2.99 -5.86
CA TRP A 90 -3.00 -2.82 -5.05
C TRP A 90 -1.79 -3.57 -5.63
N ALA A 91 -1.99 -4.81 -6.06
CA ALA A 91 -0.92 -5.69 -6.49
C ALA A 91 -0.55 -5.44 -7.95
N ARG A 92 0.75 -5.52 -8.26
CA ARG A 92 1.22 -5.41 -9.64
C ARG A 92 0.87 -6.64 -10.47
N SER A 93 0.75 -7.81 -9.85
CA SER A 93 0.53 -9.07 -10.56
C SER A 93 -0.75 -9.10 -11.41
N THR A 94 -1.72 -8.23 -11.14
CA THR A 94 -2.98 -8.16 -11.90
C THR A 94 -2.88 -7.34 -13.18
N MET A 95 -1.78 -6.61 -13.38
CA MET A 95 -1.51 -5.89 -14.62
C MET A 95 -0.72 -6.81 -15.56
N PRO A 96 -1.03 -6.86 -16.87
CA PRO A 96 -0.24 -7.65 -17.82
C PRO A 96 1.19 -7.10 -18.01
N GLU A 97 1.37 -5.79 -17.83
CA GLU A 97 2.64 -5.09 -18.05
C GLU A 97 3.22 -4.54 -16.75
N ILE A 98 4.54 -4.66 -16.60
CA ILE A 98 5.28 -3.97 -15.52
C ILE A 98 5.47 -2.52 -15.94
N THR A 99 4.79 -1.60 -15.27
CA THR A 99 5.09 -0.17 -15.44
C THR A 99 6.54 0.09 -15.02
N ILE A 100 7.42 0.37 -15.99
CA ILE A 100 8.84 0.67 -15.78
C ILE A 100 9.00 1.91 -14.89
N LEU A 101 8.09 2.87 -15.04
CA LEU A 101 8.01 4.05 -14.22
C LEU A 101 7.08 3.80 -13.04
N LYS A 102 7.52 4.13 -11.82
CA LYS A 102 6.60 4.28 -10.69
C LYS A 102 5.66 5.42 -11.06
N THR A 103 4.35 5.17 -11.12
CA THR A 103 3.33 6.20 -11.37
C THR A 103 3.49 7.41 -10.46
N THR A 104 3.99 7.20 -9.23
CA THR A 104 4.35 8.28 -8.30
C THR A 104 5.40 9.23 -8.87
N MET A 105 6.43 8.75 -9.57
CA MET A 105 7.47 9.60 -10.18
C MET A 105 6.93 10.41 -11.36
N ILE A 106 6.03 9.83 -12.17
CA ILE A 106 5.37 10.56 -13.26
C ILE A 106 4.47 11.65 -12.67
N CYS A 107 3.64 11.31 -11.68
CA CYS A 107 2.80 12.27 -10.98
C CYS A 107 3.63 13.37 -10.30
N GLU A 108 4.68 13.02 -9.57
CA GLU A 108 5.55 13.99 -8.90
C GLU A 108 6.25 14.92 -9.88
N SER A 109 6.77 14.40 -11.00
CA SER A 109 7.40 15.23 -12.03
C SER A 109 6.41 16.15 -12.72
N HIS A 110 5.19 15.66 -13.01
CA HIS A 110 4.10 16.46 -13.55
C HIS A 110 3.69 17.59 -12.59
N TRP A 111 3.48 17.28 -11.30
CA TRP A 111 3.15 18.28 -10.28
C TRP A 111 4.30 19.25 -10.01
N ARG A 112 5.56 18.80 -10.12
CA ARG A 112 6.73 19.69 -10.01
C ARG A 112 6.73 20.73 -11.11
N ARG A 113 6.50 20.32 -12.36
CA ARG A 113 6.39 21.22 -13.52
C ARG A 113 5.25 22.22 -13.31
N ILE A 114 4.06 21.78 -12.89
CA ILE A 114 2.92 22.68 -12.65
C ILE A 114 3.26 23.72 -11.57
N LYS A 115 3.82 23.27 -10.44
CA LYS A 115 4.17 24.15 -9.33
C LYS A 115 5.22 25.19 -9.71
N HIS A 116 6.27 24.75 -10.40
CA HIS A 116 7.39 25.61 -10.76
C HIS A 116 7.04 26.56 -11.91
N ASP A 117 6.36 26.08 -12.96
CA ASP A 117 6.18 26.87 -14.18
C ASP A 117 4.96 27.78 -14.11
N PHE A 118 3.89 27.38 -13.39
CA PHE A 118 2.62 28.11 -13.39
C PHE A 118 2.21 28.67 -12.04
N LEU A 119 2.56 27.98 -10.93
CA LEU A 119 2.06 28.34 -9.59
C LEU A 119 3.11 29.01 -8.68
N HIS A 120 4.31 29.31 -9.18
CA HIS A 120 5.41 29.83 -8.35
C HIS A 120 5.11 31.20 -7.72
N HIS A 121 4.29 32.04 -8.38
CA HIS A 121 3.88 33.34 -7.87
C HIS A 121 2.62 33.30 -6.99
N PHE A 122 1.91 32.18 -6.94
CA PHE A 122 0.64 32.08 -6.22
C PHE A 122 0.85 31.41 -4.87
N HIS A 123 0.66 32.18 -3.80
CA HIS A 123 0.64 31.63 -2.46
C HIS A 123 -0.76 31.03 -2.18
N LYS A 124 -0.86 29.70 -2.07
CA LYS A 124 -2.11 28.94 -1.92
C LYS A 124 -3.11 29.17 -3.07
N PRO A 125 -2.80 28.70 -4.29
CA PRO A 125 -3.71 28.82 -5.42
C PRO A 125 -5.03 28.09 -5.15
N GLN A 126 -6.15 28.72 -5.55
CA GLN A 126 -7.46 28.08 -5.53
C GLN A 126 -7.54 26.94 -6.55
N LEU A 127 -8.40 25.96 -6.30
CA LEU A 127 -8.59 24.81 -7.20
C LEU A 127 -9.04 25.25 -8.60
N ASP A 128 -9.89 26.27 -8.70
CA ASP A 128 -10.38 26.77 -10.00
C ASP A 128 -9.26 27.33 -10.87
N LEU A 129 -8.30 28.05 -10.25
CA LEU A 129 -7.11 28.54 -10.95
C LEU A 129 -6.24 27.38 -11.46
N LEU A 130 -6.07 26.34 -10.63
CA LEU A 130 -5.34 25.13 -11.04
C LEU A 130 -6.02 24.44 -12.23
N VAL A 131 -7.34 24.25 -12.18
CA VAL A 131 -8.12 23.63 -13.26
C VAL A 131 -8.00 24.47 -14.53
N TRP A 132 -8.12 25.80 -14.42
CA TRP A 132 -7.95 26.69 -15.56
C TRP A 132 -6.55 26.59 -16.18
N ILE A 133 -5.49 26.52 -15.37
CA ILE A 133 -4.11 26.32 -15.83
C ILE A 133 -3.97 24.98 -16.55
N LEU A 134 -4.53 23.90 -15.99
CA LEU A 134 -4.46 22.57 -16.58
C LEU A 134 -5.11 22.54 -17.97
N VAL A 135 -6.32 23.08 -18.11
CA VAL A 135 -7.08 23.05 -19.37
C VAL A 135 -6.53 24.06 -20.38
N THR A 136 -6.21 25.27 -19.95
CA THR A 136 -5.93 26.39 -20.86
C THR A 136 -4.46 26.52 -21.22
N LYS A 137 -3.56 26.12 -20.32
CA LYS A 137 -2.10 26.31 -20.50
C LYS A 137 -1.38 24.99 -20.69
N LEU A 138 -1.69 23.99 -19.87
CA LEU A 138 -0.94 22.74 -19.86
C LEU A 138 -1.40 21.77 -20.95
N ALA A 139 -2.71 21.55 -21.11
CA ALA A 139 -3.23 20.61 -22.11
C ALA A 139 -2.81 20.94 -23.56
N PRO A 140 -2.87 22.22 -24.03
CA PRO A 140 -2.41 22.56 -25.37
C PRO A 140 -0.91 22.27 -25.59
N SER A 141 -0.09 22.44 -24.55
CA SER A 141 1.36 22.15 -24.62
C SER A 141 1.68 20.67 -24.85
N TYR A 142 0.75 19.77 -24.49
CA TYR A 142 0.86 18.35 -24.77
C TYR A 142 0.33 18.01 -26.17
N TYR A 143 -0.82 18.57 -26.55
CA TYR A 143 -1.41 18.33 -27.88
C TYR A 143 -0.56 18.85 -29.05
N GLN A 144 0.23 19.91 -28.85
CA GLN A 144 1.14 20.44 -29.89
C GLN A 144 2.40 19.60 -30.10
N LYS A 145 2.73 18.70 -29.18
CA LYS A 145 3.93 17.85 -29.24
C LYS A 145 3.63 16.41 -29.67
N LEU A 146 2.35 16.08 -29.82
CA LEU A 146 1.85 14.83 -30.39
C LEU A 146 1.66 15.03 -31.90
#